data_AF-A0A941SS54-F1
#
_entry.id   AF-A0A941SS54-F1
#
_cell.length_a   1.000
_cell.length_b   1.000
_cell.length_c   1.000
_cell.angle_alpha   90.00
_cell.angle_beta   90.00
_cell.angle_gamma   90.00
#
_symmetry.space_group_name_H-M   'P 1'
#
loop_
_entity.id
_entity.type
_entity.pdbx_description
1 polymer ?
#
loop_
_entity_poly.entity_id
_entity_poly.type
_entity_poly.pdbx_seq_one_letter_code
_entity_poly.pdbx_strand_id
1 'polypeptide(L)'
;LIRAGNPSAALAFGGVVVGLAIPLGACLAHSFGLIDLTIWAVVTLLLQLLAFRFADIFLRGLPRRIAEGDVAAAIYLMSVKIALALIIAGAVSDPNVMLFRSG
;
A
#
# COMPACT_ATOMS: atom_id res chain seq x y z
N LEU A 1 19.77 -2.26 -5.93
CA LEU A 1 19.81 -2.66 -4.51
C LEU A 1 19.39 -4.12 -4.31
N ILE A 2 18.17 -4.53 -4.69
CA ILE A 2 17.74 -5.94 -4.56
C ILE A 2 18.63 -6.90 -5.37
N ARG A 3 18.89 -6.59 -6.64
CA ARG A 3 19.84 -7.36 -7.49
C ARG A 3 21.29 -7.32 -7.01
N ALA A 4 21.62 -6.41 -6.09
CA ALA A 4 22.94 -6.30 -5.47
C ALA A 4 23.00 -7.05 -4.11
N GLY A 5 21.97 -7.83 -3.78
CA GLY A 5 21.93 -8.66 -2.57
C GLY A 5 21.57 -7.92 -1.28
N ASN A 6 21.06 -6.68 -1.34
CA ASN A 6 20.67 -5.94 -0.14
C ASN A 6 19.30 -6.45 0.39
N PRO A 7 19.25 -7.14 1.55
CA PRO A 7 18.02 -7.70 2.11
C PRO A 7 17.05 -6.62 2.59
N SER A 8 17.56 -5.49 3.07
CA SER A 8 16.77 -4.35 3.54
C SER A 8 15.98 -3.72 2.40
N ALA A 9 16.60 -3.61 1.22
CA ALA A 9 15.90 -3.16 0.02
C ALA A 9 14.81 -4.15 -0.43
N ALA A 10 15.05 -5.46 -0.27
CA ALA A 10 14.07 -6.49 -0.59
C ALA A 10 12.87 -6.43 0.37
N LEU A 11 13.11 -6.26 1.68
CA LEU A 11 12.07 -6.11 2.69
C LEU A 11 11.22 -4.85 2.45
N ALA A 12 11.87 -3.71 2.24
CA ALA A 12 11.16 -2.46 1.97
C ALA A 12 10.28 -2.56 0.71
N PHE A 13 10.79 -3.21 -0.35
CA PHE A 13 10.01 -3.44 -1.57
C PHE A 13 8.88 -4.45 -1.36
N GLY A 14 9.12 -5.54 -0.62
CA GLY A 14 8.10 -6.51 -0.24
C GLY A 14 6.93 -5.85 0.50
N GLY A 15 7.21 -4.90 1.39
CA GLY A 15 6.19 -4.07 2.04
C GLY A 15 5.33 -3.26 1.08
N VAL A 16 5.91 -2.71 0.02
CA VAL A 16 5.16 -2.01 -1.03
C VAL A 16 4.26 -2.98 -1.81
N VAL A 17 4.79 -4.14 -2.20
CA VAL A 17 4.03 -5.16 -2.94
C VAL A 17 2.82 -5.64 -2.13
N VAL A 18 3.04 -6.05 -0.88
CA VAL A 18 1.98 -6.50 0.02
C VAL A 18 1.00 -5.37 0.30
N GLY A 19 1.51 -4.17 0.57
CA GLY A 19 0.67 -2.99 0.84
C GLY A 19 -0.20 -2.56 -0.34
N LEU A 20 0.22 -2.78 -1.59
CA LEU A 20 -0.62 -2.53 -2.76
C LEU A 20 -1.67 -3.63 -2.97
N ALA A 21 -1.32 -4.89 -2.65
CA ALA A 21 -2.21 -6.03 -2.84
C ALA A 21 -3.42 -6.01 -1.89
N ILE A 22 -3.23 -5.59 -0.64
CA ILE A 22 -4.28 -5.57 0.40
C ILE A 22 -5.55 -4.81 -0.05
N PRO A 23 -5.47 -3.52 -0.40
CA PRO A 23 -6.67 -2.74 -0.70
C PRO A 23 -7.26 -3.05 -2.09
N LEU A 24 -6.44 -3.52 -3.03
CA LEU A 24 -6.93 -4.08 -4.31
C LEU A 24 -7.72 -5.38 -4.09
N GLY A 25 -7.25 -6.24 -3.19
CA GLY A 25 -7.99 -7.45 -2.79
C GLY A 25 -9.34 -7.12 -2.17
N ALA A 26 -9.40 -6.06 -1.35
CA ALA A 26 -10.66 -5.57 -0.78
C ALA A 26 -11.63 -5.07 -1.86
N CYS A 27 -11.14 -4.37 -2.89
CA CYS A 27 -11.94 -3.96 -4.05
C CYS A 27 -12.50 -5.16 -4.82
N LEU A 28 -11.68 -6.20 -5.02
CA LEU A 28 -12.09 -7.42 -5.72
C LEU A 28 -13.18 -8.16 -4.95
N ALA A 29 -13.01 -8.34 -3.64
CA ALA A 29 -13.94 -9.04 -2.76
C ALA A 29 -15.32 -8.36 -2.68
N HIS A 30 -15.39 -7.04 -2.82
CA HIS A 30 -16.60 -6.24 -2.68
C HIS A 30 -17.03 -5.59 -4.00
N SER A 31 -16.71 -6.20 -5.14
CA SER A 31 -17.08 -5.65 -6.46
C SER A 31 -18.48 -6.07 -6.90
N PHE A 32 -19.27 -5.12 -7.40
CA PHE A 32 -20.59 -5.37 -8.00
C PHE A 32 -20.53 -5.65 -9.51
N GLY A 33 -19.31 -5.71 -10.08
CA GLY A 33 -19.05 -5.97 -11.50
C GLY A 33 -17.68 -5.47 -11.94
N LEU A 34 -17.29 -5.76 -13.19
CA LEU A 34 -15.99 -5.37 -13.75
C LEU A 34 -15.76 -3.84 -13.79
N ILE A 35 -16.80 -3.05 -14.07
CA ILE A 35 -16.69 -1.59 -14.16
C ILE A 35 -16.50 -0.97 -12.77
N ASP A 36 -17.30 -1.38 -11.78
CA ASP A 36 -17.17 -0.95 -10.39
C ASP A 36 -15.78 -1.33 -9.83
N LEU A 37 -15.34 -2.57 -10.07
CA LEU A 37 -14.00 -3.02 -9.72
C LEU A 37 -12.93 -2.10 -10.33
N THR A 38 -13.03 -1.77 -11.61
CA THR A 38 -12.01 -0.96 -12.31
C THR A 38 -11.94 0.45 -11.72
N ILE A 39 -13.08 1.10 -11.50
CA ILE A 39 -13.14 2.47 -10.94
C ILE A 39 -12.52 2.49 -9.55
N TRP A 40 -12.96 1.59 -8.67
CA TRP A 40 -12.51 1.61 -7.28
C TRP A 40 -11.11 1.07 -7.09
N ALA A 41 -10.67 0.11 -7.92
CA ALA A 41 -9.27 -0.29 -7.95
C ALA A 41 -8.37 0.90 -8.31
N VAL A 42 -8.76 1.73 -9.28
CA VAL A 42 -8.01 2.93 -9.66
C VAL A 42 -8.04 3.99 -8.55
N VAL A 43 -9.20 4.32 -7.99
CA VAL A 43 -9.32 5.29 -6.88
C VAL A 43 -8.48 4.85 -5.68
N THR A 44 -8.60 3.58 -5.30
CA THR A 44 -7.85 2.98 -4.20
C THR A 44 -6.35 3.01 -4.48
N LEU A 45 -5.93 2.65 -5.69
CA LEU A 45 -4.52 2.72 -6.07
C LEU A 45 -3.96 4.14 -5.99
N LEU A 46 -4.73 5.15 -6.43
CA LEU A 46 -4.33 6.56 -6.34
C LEU A 46 -4.19 7.01 -4.88
N LEU A 47 -5.17 6.69 -4.02
CA LEU A 47 -5.10 6.97 -2.59
C LEU A 47 -3.90 6.27 -1.93
N GLN A 48 -3.64 5.02 -2.31
CA GLN A 48 -2.55 4.21 -1.80
C GLN A 48 -1.18 4.82 -2.17
N LEU A 49 -0.99 5.21 -3.43
CA LEU A 49 0.23 5.85 -3.90
C LEU A 49 0.44 7.21 -3.22
N LEU A 50 -0.63 7.99 -3.02
CA LEU A 50 -0.57 9.27 -2.34
C LEU A 50 -0.17 9.08 -0.86
N ALA A 51 -0.81 8.14 -0.15
CA ALA A 51 -0.48 7.80 1.22
C ALA A 51 0.97 7.31 1.37
N PHE A 52 1.44 6.44 0.47
CA PHE A 52 2.83 6.00 0.46
C PHE A 52 3.79 7.15 0.20
N ARG A 53 3.45 8.06 -0.69
CA ARG A 53 4.27 9.25 -0.95
C ARG A 53 4.35 10.14 0.29
N PHE A 54 3.24 10.35 0.99
CA PHE A 54 3.25 11.10 2.25
C PHE A 54 4.10 10.40 3.30
N ALA A 55 3.93 9.08 3.50
CA ALA A 55 4.76 8.31 4.42
C ALA A 55 6.25 8.43 4.08
N ASP A 56 6.62 8.28 2.81
CA ASP A 56 8.01 8.42 2.35
C ASP A 56 8.57 9.84 2.59
N ILE A 57 7.73 10.89 2.50
CA ILE A 57 8.11 12.28 2.80
C ILE A 57 8.29 12.50 4.31
N PHE A 58 7.46 11.90 5.17
CA PHE A 58 7.60 12.00 6.62
C PHE A 58 8.81 11.20 7.13
N LEU A 59 9.11 10.07 6.49
CA LEU A 59 10.18 9.15 6.83
C LEU A 59 11.51 9.51 6.14
N ARG A 60 11.87 10.80 6.11
CA ARG A 60 13.11 11.26 5.47
C ARG A 60 14.33 10.56 6.05
N GLY A 61 15.20 10.07 5.18
CA GLY A 61 16.45 9.39 5.55
C GLY A 61 16.35 7.86 5.66
N LEU A 62 15.15 7.28 5.80
CA LEU A 62 14.97 5.83 5.75
C LEU A 62 15.41 5.23 4.40
N PRO A 63 15.07 5.81 3.23
CA PRO A 63 15.51 5.25 1.95
C PRO A 63 17.03 5.14 1.81
N ARG A 64 17.77 6.10 2.40
CA ARG A 64 19.22 6.08 2.43
C ARG A 64 19.75 4.98 3.35
N ARG A 65 19.22 4.88 4.57
CA ARG A 65 19.56 3.80 5.51
C ARG A 65 19.28 2.42 4.93
N ILE A 66 18.17 2.26 4.21
CA ILE A 66 17.83 1.02 3.50
C ILE A 66 18.88 0.72 2.42
N ALA A 67 19.33 1.73 1.66
CA ALA A 67 20.39 1.55 0.67
C ALA A 67 21.73 1.12 1.30
N GLU A 68 22.00 1.59 2.52
CA GLU A 68 23.17 1.22 3.33
C GLU A 68 23.02 -0.15 4.03
N GLY A 69 21.87 -0.82 3.89
CA GLY A 69 21.64 -2.17 4.41
C GLY A 69 20.96 -2.22 5.79
N ASP A 70 20.40 -1.12 6.28
CA ASP A 70 19.68 -1.08 7.55
C ASP A 70 18.33 -1.81 7.48
N VAL A 71 18.29 -3.01 8.05
CA VAL A 71 17.09 -3.86 8.09
C VAL A 71 16.01 -3.27 8.98
N ALA A 72 16.36 -2.61 10.07
CA ALA A 72 15.38 -2.02 10.98
C ALA A 72 14.64 -0.86 10.31
N ALA A 73 15.36 -0.02 9.56
CA ALA A 73 14.76 1.03 8.73
C ALA A 73 13.82 0.44 7.66
N ALA A 74 14.17 -0.68 7.05
CA ALA A 74 13.33 -1.38 6.08
C ALA A 74 12.04 -1.94 6.70
N ILE A 75 12.14 -2.61 7.85
CA ILE A 75 11.00 -3.18 8.57
C ILE A 75 10.04 -2.08 9.01
N TYR A 76 10.57 -0.97 9.53
CA TYR A 76 9.74 0.16 9.96
C TYR A 76 9.02 0.81 8.76
N LEU A 77 9.71 1.04 7.64
CA LEU A 77 9.07 1.54 6.42
C LEU A 77 7.98 0.58 5.92
N MET A 78 8.27 -0.73 5.93
CA MET A 78 7.32 -1.78 5.54
C MET A 78 6.08 -1.78 6.44
N SER A 79 6.24 -1.71 7.76
CA SER A 79 5.12 -1.74 8.69
C SER A 79 4.19 -0.53 8.54
N VAL A 80 4.76 0.68 8.34
CA VAL A 80 3.95 1.88 8.04
C VAL A 80 3.14 1.71 6.76
N LYS A 81 3.75 1.18 5.69
CA LYS A 81 3.05 0.97 4.41
C LYS A 81 1.93 -0.07 4.52
N ILE A 82 2.15 -1.15 5.25
CA ILE A 82 1.12 -2.17 5.49
C ILE A 82 -0.03 -1.61 6.34
N ALA A 83 0.27 -0.83 7.38
CA ALA A 83 -0.77 -0.21 8.21
C ALA A 83 -1.65 0.75 7.39
N LEU A 84 -1.04 1.58 6.53
CA LEU A 84 -1.79 2.47 5.63
C LEU A 84 -2.67 1.69 4.65
N ALA A 85 -2.14 0.59 4.09
CA ALA A 85 -2.89 -0.30 3.21
C ALA A 85 -4.12 -0.91 3.88
N LEU A 86 -3.99 -1.36 5.12
CA LEU A 86 -5.10 -1.91 5.90
C LEU A 86 -6.19 -0.86 6.17
N ILE A 87 -5.80 0.38 6.49
CA ILE A 87 -6.75 1.48 6.69
C ILE A 87 -7.53 1.75 5.41
N ILE A 88 -6.85 1.84 4.26
CA ILE A 88 -7.50 2.08 2.96
C ILE A 88 -8.41 0.91 2.57
N ALA A 89 -7.99 -0.34 2.83
CA ALA A 89 -8.81 -1.52 2.60
C ALA A 89 -10.08 -1.52 3.46
N GLY A 90 -9.99 -1.12 4.73
CA GLY A 90 -11.16 -0.94 5.58
C GLY A 90 -12.10 0.14 5.06
N ALA A 91 -11.56 1.28 4.65
CA ALA A 91 -12.35 2.40 4.12
C ALA A 91 -13.11 2.03 2.84
N VAL A 92 -12.49 1.29 1.92
CA VAL A 92 -13.16 0.87 0.67
C VAL A 92 -14.20 -0.25 0.90
N SER A 93 -14.06 -1.00 2.00
CA SER A 93 -15.00 -2.05 2.40
C SER A 93 -16.12 -1.52 3.32
N ASP A 94 -16.12 -0.22 3.64
CA ASP A 94 -17.13 0.37 4.53
C ASP A 94 -18.54 0.28 3.91
N PRO A 95 -19.57 -0.14 4.66
CA PRO A 95 -20.93 -0.29 4.12
C PRO A 95 -21.51 1.00 3.54
N ASN A 96 -21.16 2.17 4.07
CA ASN A 96 -21.63 3.44 3.53
C ASN A 96 -21.01 3.71 2.17
N VAL A 97 -19.72 3.42 2.01
CA VAL A 97 -19.03 3.51 0.72
C VAL A 97 -19.64 2.51 -0.25
N MET A 98 -19.95 1.29 0.20
CA MET A 98 -20.61 0.27 -0.63
C MET A 98 -22.02 0.68 -1.08
N LEU A 99 -22.80 1.35 -0.22
CA LEU A 99 -24.12 1.87 -0.58
C LEU A 99 -24.05 2.87 -1.74
N PHE A 100 -23.04 3.75 -1.76
CA PHE A 100 -22.81 4.65 -2.89
C PHE A 100 -22.40 3.92 -4.18
N ARG A 101 -21.86 2.70 -4.06
CA ARG A 101 -21.40 1.88 -5.19
C ARG A 101 -22.51 1.02 -5.81
N SER A 102 -23.54 0.71 -5.03
CA SER A 102 -24.68 -0.12 -5.45
C SER A 102 -25.90 0.65 -5.96
N GLY A 103 -25.89 1.99 -5.80
CA GLY A 103 -27.00 2.88 -6.16
C GLY A 103 -26.99 3.37 -7.61
#